data_AF-A0A811NQQ3-F1
#
_entry.id   AF-A0A811NQQ3-F1
#
_cell.length_a   1.000
_cell.length_b   1.000
_cell.length_c   1.000
_cell.angle_alpha   90.00
_cell.angle_beta   90.00
_cell.angle_gamma   90.00
#
_symmetry.space_group_name_H-M   'P 1'
#
loop_
_entity.id
_entity.type
_entity.pdbx_description
1 polymer ?
#
loop_
_entity_poly.entity_id
_entity_poly.type
_entity_poly.pdbx_seq_one_letter_code
_entity_poly.pdbx_strand_id
1 'polypeptide(L)'
;MASSKIVAVPVVFTLALLLVAYCAEATICSRKNPSYPGSCRSNKDCANSCTQHGLGTSGYCKGNVRFFKTCFCTFECPGGGGGGGGGGNPPGVKPLSNGH
;
A
#
# COMPACT_ATOMS: atom_id res chain seq x y z
N MET A 1 -15.42 37.90 -30.48
CA MET A 1 -14.66 37.56 -29.26
C MET A 1 -15.41 36.42 -28.58
N ALA A 2 -14.98 35.18 -28.83
CA ALA A 2 -15.67 33.99 -28.33
C ALA A 2 -15.71 34.06 -26.79
N SER A 3 -16.91 33.89 -26.24
CA SER A 3 -17.18 34.00 -24.81
C SER A 3 -16.45 32.88 -24.06
N SER A 4 -15.19 33.13 -23.70
CA SER A 4 -14.30 32.25 -22.95
C SER A 4 -14.84 31.89 -21.56
N LYS A 5 -15.86 32.62 -21.09
CA LYS A 5 -16.58 32.39 -19.84
C LYS A 5 -17.49 31.16 -19.90
N ILE A 6 -18.05 30.85 -21.07
CA ILE A 6 -19.03 29.75 -21.24
C ILE A 6 -18.35 28.38 -21.21
N VAL A 7 -17.08 28.30 -21.63
CA VAL A 7 -16.31 27.05 -21.69
C VAL A 7 -15.55 26.77 -20.39
N ALA A 8 -15.18 27.81 -19.64
CA ALA A 8 -14.44 27.65 -18.39
C ALA A 8 -15.26 26.94 -17.30
N VAL A 9 -16.56 27.23 -17.20
CA VAL A 9 -17.45 26.64 -16.18
C VAL A 9 -17.58 25.12 -16.31
N PRO A 10 -17.94 24.53 -17.48
CA PRO A 10 -18.05 23.09 -17.61
C PRO A 10 -16.70 22.38 -17.46
N VAL A 11 -15.59 22.99 -17.88
CA VAL A 11 -14.23 22.42 -17.73
C VAL A 11 -13.81 22.35 -16.26
N VAL A 12 -14.06 23.42 -15.50
CA VAL A 12 -13.76 23.42 -14.05
C VAL A 12 -14.67 22.43 -13.32
N PHE A 13 -15.93 22.31 -13.72
CA PHE A 13 -16.87 21.37 -13.13
C PHE A 13 -16.50 19.91 -13.42
N THR A 14 -16.08 19.59 -14.65
CA THR A 14 -15.61 18.25 -15.00
C THR A 14 -14.29 17.91 -14.31
N LEU A 15 -13.35 18.85 -14.20
CA LEU A 15 -12.13 18.64 -13.39
C LEU A 15 -12.44 18.36 -11.92
N ALA A 16 -13.39 19.11 -11.34
CA ALA A 16 -13.79 18.92 -9.94
C ALA A 16 -14.43 17.53 -9.70
N LEU A 17 -15.28 17.06 -10.63
CA LEU A 17 -15.86 15.72 -10.57
C LEU A 17 -14.80 14.62 -10.70
N LEU A 18 -13.81 14.83 -11.58
CA LEU A 18 -12.69 13.89 -11.76
C LEU A 18 -11.82 13.79 -10.51
N LEU A 19 -11.56 14.91 -9.84
CA LEU A 19 -10.81 14.96 -8.58
C LEU A 19 -11.54 14.24 -7.45
N VAL A 20 -12.87 14.38 -7.34
CA VAL A 20 -13.68 13.68 -6.34
C VAL A 20 -13.75 12.17 -6.61
N ALA A 21 -13.76 11.76 -7.89
CA ALA A 21 -13.78 10.35 -8.28
C ALA A 21 -12.44 9.64 -8.07
N TYR A 22 -11.32 10.37 -8.04
CA TYR A 22 -9.97 9.81 -7.90
C TYR A 22 -9.57 9.55 -6.43
N CYS A 23 -10.51 9.36 -5.51
CA CYS A 23 -10.19 8.82 -4.19
C CYS A 23 -9.80 7.33 -4.31
N ALA A 24 -8.63 7.05 -4.88
CA ALA A 24 -7.96 5.77 -4.80
C ALA A 24 -7.49 5.58 -3.36
N GLU A 25 -8.31 4.94 -2.54
CA GLU A 25 -7.90 4.42 -1.25
C GLU A 25 -6.85 3.32 -1.47
N ALA A 26 -5.58 3.69 -1.29
CA ALA A 26 -4.49 2.72 -1.28
C ALA A 26 -4.63 1.84 -0.02
N THR A 27 -5.36 0.74 -0.15
CA THR A 27 -5.51 -0.22 0.94
C THR A 27 -4.17 -0.91 1.18
N ILE A 28 -3.62 -0.73 2.37
CA ILE A 28 -2.36 -1.36 2.78
C ILE A 28 -2.64 -2.70 3.43
N CYS A 29 -2.17 -3.77 2.80
CA CYS A 29 -2.21 -5.12 3.31
C CYS A 29 -0.94 -5.41 4.12
N SER A 30 -1.04 -6.37 5.04
CA SER A 30 0.08 -6.83 5.87
C SER A 30 0.18 -8.35 5.89
N ARG A 31 1.39 -8.91 5.82
CA ARG A 31 1.66 -10.36 5.93
C ARG A 31 2.86 -10.64 6.84
N LYS A 32 2.89 -11.81 7.48
CA LYS A 32 4.06 -12.24 8.27
C LYS A 32 5.24 -12.54 7.35
N ASN A 33 6.45 -12.16 7.77
CA ASN A 33 7.71 -12.56 7.12
C ASN A 33 8.25 -13.85 7.76
N PRO A 34 8.13 -15.03 7.13
CA PRO A 34 8.69 -16.28 7.66
C PRO A 34 10.21 -16.35 7.54
N SER A 35 10.83 -15.53 6.68
CA SER A 35 12.27 -15.51 6.44
C SER A 35 13.03 -14.58 7.39
N TYR A 36 12.33 -13.82 8.24
CA TYR A 36 12.99 -12.94 9.20
C TYR A 36 13.61 -13.76 10.35
N PRO A 37 14.93 -13.65 10.60
CA PRO A 37 15.60 -14.47 11.59
C PRO A 37 15.23 -14.05 13.02
N GLY A 38 14.69 -15.00 13.79
CA GLY A 38 14.41 -14.82 15.21
C GLY A 38 13.39 -13.73 15.52
N SER A 39 13.53 -13.11 16.69
CA SER A 39 12.61 -12.08 17.17
C SER A 39 12.88 -10.72 16.52
N CYS A 40 11.81 -10.05 16.10
CA CYS A 40 11.87 -8.73 15.48
C CYS A 40 12.33 -7.65 16.47
N ARG A 41 13.57 -7.19 16.33
CA ARG A 41 14.18 -6.15 17.19
C ARG A 41 14.10 -4.75 16.59
N SER A 42 13.95 -4.66 15.27
CA SER A 42 14.07 -3.42 14.52
C SER A 42 13.11 -3.42 13.33
N ASN A 43 12.27 -2.40 13.26
CA ASN A 43 11.34 -2.20 12.14
C ASN A 43 12.12 -2.00 10.82
N LYS A 44 13.29 -1.35 10.87
CA LYS A 44 14.09 -1.07 9.68
C LYS A 44 14.69 -2.34 9.07
N ASP A 45 15.18 -3.25 9.91
CA ASP A 45 15.68 -4.56 9.44
C ASP A 45 14.54 -5.44 8.93
N CYS A 46 13.38 -5.38 9.57
CA CYS A 46 12.17 -6.06 9.11
C CYS A 46 11.73 -5.55 7.73
N ALA A 47 11.63 -4.23 7.54
CA ALA A 47 11.30 -3.62 6.25
C ALA A 47 12.31 -3.99 5.16
N ASN A 48 13.61 -3.95 5.48
CA ASN A 48 14.66 -4.35 4.54
C ASN A 48 14.47 -5.82 4.11
N SER A 49 14.27 -6.75 5.05
CA SER A 49 13.99 -8.16 4.73
C SER A 49 12.72 -8.32 3.88
N CYS A 50 11.66 -7.56 4.17
CA CYS A 50 10.44 -7.58 3.36
C CYS A 50 10.68 -7.19 1.90
N THR A 51 11.50 -6.16 1.66
CA THR A 51 11.86 -5.72 0.31
C THR A 51 12.78 -6.70 -0.41
N GLN A 52 13.78 -7.26 0.30
CA GLN A 52 14.74 -8.22 -0.24
C GLN A 52 14.09 -9.53 -0.69
N HIS A 53 13.06 -9.98 0.03
CA HIS A 53 12.35 -11.22 -0.27
C HIS A 53 11.12 -11.03 -1.17
N GLY A 54 10.87 -9.81 -1.66
CA GLY A 54 9.68 -9.52 -2.48
C GLY A 54 8.37 -9.79 -1.76
N LEU A 55 8.33 -9.56 -0.44
CA LEU A 55 7.14 -9.77 0.40
C LEU A 55 6.35 -8.49 0.62
N GLY A 56 6.96 -7.33 0.40
CA GLY A 56 6.31 -6.03 0.49
C GLY A 56 7.29 -4.86 0.29
N THR A 57 6.76 -3.65 0.35
CA THR A 57 7.51 -2.39 0.16
C THR A 57 8.00 -1.79 1.49
N SER A 58 7.45 -2.25 2.62
CA SER A 58 7.87 -1.86 3.98
C SER A 58 7.55 -2.98 4.98
N GLY A 59 7.82 -2.75 6.28
CA GLY A 59 7.54 -3.71 7.34
C GLY A 59 7.72 -3.17 8.75
N TYR A 60 7.16 -3.88 9.74
CA TYR A 60 7.17 -3.51 11.15
C TYR A 60 7.13 -4.73 12.09
N CYS A 61 7.65 -4.55 13.30
CA CYS A 61 7.60 -5.56 14.35
C CYS A 61 6.28 -5.49 15.11
N LYS A 62 5.55 -6.61 15.17
CA LYS A 62 4.28 -6.75 15.92
C LYS A 62 4.37 -7.87 16.96
N GLY A 63 3.87 -7.62 18.17
CA GLY A 63 3.80 -8.61 19.25
C GLY A 63 3.68 -7.98 20.63
N ASN A 64 3.02 -8.68 21.56
CA ASN A 64 2.73 -8.17 22.91
C ASN A 64 3.90 -8.34 23.89
N VAL A 65 4.86 -9.22 23.58
CA VAL A 65 6.02 -9.52 24.45
C VAL A 65 7.28 -8.92 23.83
N ARG A 66 8.07 -8.18 24.63
CA ARG A 66 9.31 -7.50 24.18
C ARG A 66 10.27 -8.42 23.43
N PHE A 67 10.31 -9.70 23.80
CA PHE A 67 11.24 -10.69 23.25
C PHE A 67 10.64 -11.60 22.16
N PHE A 68 9.33 -11.54 21.90
CA PHE A 68 8.66 -12.40 20.90
C PHE A 68 7.84 -11.56 19.91
N LYS A 69 8.50 -10.55 19.33
CA LYS A 69 7.92 -9.79 18.23
C LYS A 69 8.15 -10.51 16.92
N THR A 70 7.15 -10.49 16.06
CA THR A 70 7.18 -11.05 14.71
C THR A 70 7.30 -9.92 13.68
N CYS A 71 8.06 -10.14 12.61
CA CYS A 71 8.15 -9.20 11.50
C CYS A 71 6.93 -9.35 10.57
N PHE A 72 6.26 -8.22 10.27
CA PHE A 72 5.18 -8.12 9.30
C PHE A 72 5.59 -7.18 8.16
N CYS A 73 5.38 -7.62 6.93
CA CYS A 73 5.60 -6.85 5.71
C CYS A 73 4.31 -6.17 5.28
N THR A 74 4.39 -4.93 4.83
CA THR A 74 3.27 -4.18 4.26
C THR A 74 3.42 -4.07 2.75
N PHE A 75 2.30 -4.17 2.04
CA PHE A 75 2.23 -4.09 0.59
C PHE A 75 0.87 -3.52 0.17
N GLU A 76 0.78 -2.97 -1.03
CA GLU A 76 -0.49 -2.54 -1.59
C GLU A 76 -1.37 -3.78 -1.84
N CYS A 77 -2.59 -3.76 -1.29
CA CYS A 77 -3.54 -4.83 -1.58
C CYS A 77 -3.82 -4.85 -3.10
N PRO A 78 -3.88 -6.03 -3.73
CA PRO A 78 -4.35 -6.10 -5.11
C PRO A 78 -5.79 -5.59 -5.14
N GLY A 79 -6.01 -4.46 -5.81
CA GLY A 79 -7.31 -3.81 -5.95
C GLY A 79 -8.28 -4.70 -6.73
N GLY A 80 -9.06 -5.50 -6.01
CA GLY A 80 -10.29 -6.13 -6.47
C GLY A 80 -11.39 -5.64 -5.56
N GLY A 81 -12.37 -4.93 -6.13
CA GLY A 81 -13.47 -4.36 -5.36
C GLY A 81 -14.17 -5.39 -4.48
N GLY A 82 -14.56 -4.96 -3.29
CA GLY A 82 -15.53 -5.66 -2.44
C GLY A 82 -14.97 -6.83 -1.62
N GLY A 83 -14.83 -6.60 -0.32
CA GLY A 83 -15.12 -7.60 0.70
C GLY A 83 -13.99 -8.55 1.10
N GLY A 84 -13.94 -8.81 2.41
CA GLY A 84 -13.43 -10.08 2.94
C GLY A 84 -12.02 -10.00 3.53
N GLY A 85 -11.97 -10.01 4.86
CA GLY A 85 -10.77 -10.41 5.58
C GLY A 85 -10.36 -11.83 5.21
N GLY A 86 -9.06 -12.07 5.10
CA GLY A 86 -8.54 -13.40 4.83
C GLY A 86 -7.03 -13.38 4.76
N GLY A 87 -6.38 -13.88 5.80
CA GLY A 87 -4.95 -14.19 5.77
C GLY A 87 -4.68 -15.22 4.69
N GLY A 88 -3.95 -14.81 3.65
CA GLY A 88 -3.50 -15.67 2.57
C GLY A 88 -2.39 -14.96 1.81
N ASN A 89 -1.28 -15.66 1.62
CA ASN A 89 -0.11 -15.17 0.87
C ASN A 89 -0.53 -14.82 -0.58
N PRO A 90 -0.39 -13.57 -1.06
CA PRO A 90 -0.54 -13.31 -2.48
C PRO A 90 0.76 -13.64 -3.24
N PRO A 91 0.65 -14.20 -4.46
CA PRO A 91 1.76 -14.30 -5.39
C PRO A 91 2.06 -12.92 -6.00
N GLY A 92 3.35 -12.56 -6.01
CA GLY A 92 3.86 -11.41 -6.75
C GLY A 92 3.45 -10.06 -6.17
N VAL A 93 4.29 -9.49 -5.29
CA VAL A 93 4.24 -8.04 -5.06
C VAL A 93 4.57 -7.37 -6.39
N LYS A 94 3.63 -6.60 -6.95
CA LYS A 94 3.99 -5.66 -8.01
C LYS A 94 4.87 -4.60 -7.33
N PRO A 95 6.11 -4.38 -7.79
CA PRO A 95 6.86 -3.22 -7.33
C PRO A 95 6.04 -1.97 -7.64
N LEU A 96 6.00 -1.03 -6.70
CA LEU A 96 5.59 0.34 -6.98
C LEU A 96 6.46 0.80 -8.15
N SER A 97 5.86 1.01 -9.32
CA SER A 97 6.53 1.69 -10.42
C SER A 97 7.02 3.03 -9.89
N ASN A 98 8.33 3.14 -9.67
CA ASN A 98 8.99 4.40 -9.39
C ASN A 98 8.79 5.29 -10.62
N GLY A 99 7.84 6.23 -10.52
CA GLY A 99 7.71 7.36 -11.42
C GLY A 99 8.53 8.54 -10.88
N HIS A 100 9.84 8.51 -11.11
CA HIS A 100 10.67 9.71 -11.34
C HIS A 100 12.05 9.31 -11.86
#